data_AF-A0AAP9HDZ3-F1
#
_entry.id   AF-A0AAP9HDZ3-F1
#
_cell.length_a   1.000
_cell.length_b   1.000
_cell.length_c   1.000
_cell.angle_alpha   90.00
_cell.angle_beta   90.00
_cell.angle_gamma   90.00
#
_symmetry.space_group_name_H-M   'P 1'
#
loop_
_entity.id
_entity.type
_entity.pdbx_description
1 polymer ?
#
loop_
_entity_poly.entity_id
_entity_poly.type
_entity_poly.pdbx_seq_one_letter_code
_entity_poly.pdbx_strand_id
1 'polypeptide(L)'
;MNKEIFTKLSNFLVKIVAIIFFVLMGLNTLLVLTKTAIFPSDYQETLYYKQDNAILNIIFLIIFSIVILILVKYLKKIISVKRLVLLVMIYTFIISILFAILRRDYVQFDPFHVIDQANNFIRENYSGLDKGDNYLYIYSHQITTVFIFQIILSLFGRATFILYIMQSFSISFIIFMLYKISNILFDDEDTNYIVVILGALCFPLIFYVAFVYGLLPGMFLTLVAYYYFIKYTKEKHWYQLVISALSINLAILLIGNNLIHLLAIFAVAVIYFIRNKDWKVIVFILSCVFLMSASKSVIINYYEVKSQKEIAEGVPKITWIAMGMQEGEREAGWWNRFNYDIMPEEEYDEKRITEISKTSIKQRLNVFRDNSKYALDFYQRKYENQFIEPTFQSLLVTAPQRNFSNETTLEKIRDFFVKQIYFNHTHTVLEFIMKVFQVFVYLFTFVFAVVMYKRKNEFFANIPIAFIGGTLFNIIWEAKSRYIFPYFVFLIPLSAYGLVIVRNKIKEYKKLKEEKDEKSTI
;
A
#
# COMPACT_ATOMS: atom_id res chain seq x y z
N MET A 1 22.40 -29.22 20.53
CA MET A 1 22.69 -29.22 19.08
C MET A 1 21.52 -28.71 18.23
N ASN A 2 20.31 -29.31 18.29
CA ASN A 2 19.19 -28.94 17.41
C ASN A 2 18.66 -27.48 17.57
N LYS A 3 18.52 -26.96 18.80
CA LYS A 3 18.01 -25.58 19.04
C LYS A 3 18.94 -24.49 18.48
N GLU A 4 20.25 -24.73 18.54
CA GLU A 4 21.25 -23.81 18.02
C GLU A 4 21.24 -23.78 16.48
N ILE A 5 21.13 -24.95 15.83
CA ILE A 5 20.99 -25.06 14.38
C ILE A 5 19.75 -24.31 13.90
N PHE A 6 18.59 -24.51 14.53
CA PHE A 6 17.36 -23.81 14.15
C PHE A 6 17.46 -22.29 14.36
N THR A 7 18.11 -21.85 15.44
CA THR A 7 18.33 -20.41 15.69
C THR A 7 19.26 -19.81 14.62
N LYS A 8 20.33 -20.51 14.25
CA LYS A 8 21.24 -20.11 13.16
C LYS A 8 20.50 -20.04 11.82
N LEU A 9 19.65 -21.01 11.51
CA LEU A 9 18.83 -21.02 10.31
C LEU A 9 17.85 -19.83 10.26
N SER A 10 17.07 -19.59 11.31
CA SER A 10 16.17 -18.42 11.37
C SER A 10 16.95 -17.10 11.26
N ASN A 11 18.11 -16.99 11.90
CA ASN A 11 18.97 -15.81 11.77
C ASN A 11 19.49 -15.60 10.34
N PHE A 12 19.84 -16.69 9.65
CA PHE A 12 20.26 -16.65 8.25
C PHE A 12 19.13 -16.17 7.33
N LEU A 13 17.91 -16.70 7.50
CA LEU A 13 16.73 -16.26 6.74
C LEU A 13 16.45 -14.76 6.93
N VAL A 14 16.46 -14.27 8.18
CA VAL A 14 16.25 -12.83 8.46
C VAL A 14 17.34 -11.97 7.84
N LYS A 15 18.60 -12.44 7.81
CA LYS A 15 19.69 -11.72 7.14
C LYS A 15 19.51 -11.63 5.62
N ILE A 16 19.07 -12.71 4.97
CA ILE A 16 18.78 -12.69 3.52
C ILE A 16 17.73 -11.61 3.22
N VAL A 17 16.63 -11.61 3.97
CA VAL A 17 15.59 -10.58 3.82
C VAL A 17 16.17 -9.18 4.04
N ALA A 18 16.98 -9.00 5.09
CA ALA A 18 17.59 -7.71 5.38
C ALA A 18 18.52 -7.22 4.25
N ILE A 19 19.27 -8.12 3.60
CA ILE A 19 20.14 -7.78 2.47
C ILE A 19 19.32 -7.36 1.24
N ILE A 20 18.33 -8.15 0.86
CA ILE A 20 17.46 -7.81 -0.29
C ILE A 20 16.75 -6.48 -0.04
N PHE A 21 16.21 -6.32 1.17
CA PHE A 21 15.53 -5.08 1.57
C PHE A 21 16.48 -3.88 1.59
N PHE A 22 17.72 -4.05 2.06
CA PHE A 22 18.75 -3.01 2.04
C PHE A 22 19.06 -2.56 0.61
N VAL A 23 19.21 -3.50 -0.33
CA VAL A 23 19.46 -3.18 -1.74
C VAL A 23 18.29 -2.43 -2.35
N LEU A 24 17.06 -2.90 -2.16
CA LEU A 24 15.86 -2.24 -2.70
C LEU A 24 15.66 -0.83 -2.11
N MET A 25 15.84 -0.66 -0.80
CA MET A 25 15.73 0.65 -0.17
C MET A 25 16.84 1.59 -0.61
N GLY A 26 18.07 1.10 -0.77
CA GLY A 26 19.19 1.88 -1.30
C GLY A 26 18.94 2.35 -2.74
N LEU A 27 18.43 1.46 -3.60
CA LEU A 27 18.01 1.79 -4.96
C LEU A 27 16.91 2.84 -4.96
N ASN A 28 15.84 2.65 -4.17
CA ASN A 28 14.73 3.58 -4.10
C ASN A 28 15.18 4.95 -3.60
N THR A 29 16.02 5.00 -2.56
CA THR A 29 16.63 6.24 -2.06
C THR A 29 17.41 6.96 -3.16
N LEU A 30 18.29 6.25 -3.89
CA LEU A 30 19.07 6.86 -4.97
C LEU A 30 18.17 7.43 -6.07
N LEU A 31 17.15 6.67 -6.46
CA LEU A 31 16.19 7.08 -7.49
C LEU A 31 15.42 8.32 -7.07
N VAL A 32 14.80 8.34 -5.87
CA VAL A 32 14.01 9.50 -5.45
C VAL A 32 14.85 10.74 -5.14
N LEU A 33 16.15 10.59 -4.88
CA LEU A 33 17.06 11.72 -4.75
C LEU A 33 17.40 12.37 -6.10
N THR A 34 17.40 11.60 -7.18
CA THR A 34 17.93 12.03 -8.50
C THR A 34 16.86 12.20 -9.55
N LYS A 35 15.67 11.62 -9.36
CA LYS A 35 14.58 11.63 -10.33
C LYS A 35 13.23 11.77 -9.63
N THR A 36 12.25 12.30 -10.35
CA THR A 36 10.85 12.26 -9.97
C THR A 36 9.99 11.98 -11.20
N ALA A 37 8.85 11.34 -10.97
CA ALA A 37 7.80 11.17 -11.95
C ALA A 37 6.61 12.05 -11.56
N ILE A 38 5.95 12.65 -12.53
CA ILE A 38 4.77 13.49 -12.34
C ILE A 38 3.71 13.21 -13.41
N PHE A 39 2.47 13.51 -13.07
CA PHE A 39 1.36 13.50 -14.02
C PHE A 39 1.20 14.88 -14.67
N PRO A 40 0.69 14.95 -15.91
CA PRO A 40 0.27 16.22 -16.49
C PRO A 40 -0.91 16.83 -15.72
N SER A 41 -1.11 18.13 -15.88
CA SER A 41 -2.18 18.89 -15.20
C SER A 41 -3.59 18.49 -15.61
N ASP A 42 -3.76 17.83 -16.75
CA ASP A 42 -5.03 17.27 -17.21
C ASP A 42 -5.29 15.85 -16.68
N TYR A 43 -4.38 15.30 -15.87
CA TYR A 43 -4.49 13.99 -15.22
C TYR A 43 -4.75 12.84 -16.20
N GLN A 44 -4.24 12.93 -17.43
CA GLN A 44 -4.16 11.77 -18.31
C GLN A 44 -3.28 10.68 -17.70
N GLU A 45 -3.54 9.41 -18.05
CA GLU A 45 -2.73 8.25 -17.61
C GLU A 45 -1.39 8.18 -18.36
N THR A 46 -0.65 9.30 -18.41
CA THR A 46 0.70 9.45 -18.96
C THR A 46 1.64 10.00 -17.89
N LEU A 47 2.91 9.59 -17.93
CA LEU A 47 3.90 9.91 -16.90
C LEU A 47 5.06 10.72 -17.49
N TYR A 48 5.48 11.78 -16.82
CA TYR A 48 6.65 12.57 -17.19
C TYR A 48 7.77 12.42 -16.17
N TYR A 49 8.97 12.14 -16.65
CA TYR A 49 10.16 11.98 -15.83
C TYR A 49 10.98 13.26 -15.82
N LYS A 50 11.34 13.72 -14.62
CA LYS A 50 12.20 14.87 -14.39
C LYS A 50 13.43 14.46 -13.61
N GLN A 51 14.60 15.00 -14.01
CA GLN A 51 15.81 14.90 -13.22
C GLN A 51 15.73 15.91 -12.07
N ASP A 52 16.06 15.45 -10.87
CA ASP A 52 16.08 16.25 -9.66
C ASP A 52 17.50 16.53 -9.20
N ASN A 53 17.66 17.63 -8.46
CA ASN A 53 18.92 17.95 -7.82
C ASN A 53 19.04 17.20 -6.48
N ALA A 54 19.92 16.19 -6.44
CA ALA A 54 20.18 15.39 -5.25
C ALA A 54 20.62 16.23 -4.04
N ILE A 55 21.40 17.29 -4.25
CA ILE A 55 21.87 18.17 -3.17
C ILE A 55 20.68 18.93 -2.56
N LEU A 56 19.78 19.47 -3.38
CA LEU A 56 18.57 20.13 -2.89
C LEU A 56 17.66 19.17 -2.12
N ASN A 57 17.46 17.96 -2.64
CA ASN A 57 16.69 16.92 -1.95
C ASN A 57 17.30 16.55 -0.60
N ILE A 58 18.63 16.47 -0.49
CA ILE A 58 19.33 16.24 0.77
C ILE A 58 19.16 17.42 1.74
N ILE A 59 19.24 18.67 1.26
CA ILE A 59 19.03 19.86 2.10
C ILE A 59 17.61 19.85 2.67
N PHE A 60 16.59 19.64 1.83
CA PHE A 60 15.20 19.62 2.28
C PHE A 60 14.89 18.44 3.21
N LEU A 61 15.50 17.28 2.96
CA LEU A 61 15.44 16.14 3.87
C LEU A 61 16.03 16.48 5.25
N ILE A 62 17.18 17.16 5.31
CA ILE A 62 17.81 17.57 6.57
C ILE A 62 16.89 18.55 7.31
N ILE A 63 16.36 19.56 6.61
CA ILE A 63 15.41 20.53 7.18
C ILE A 63 14.18 19.82 7.72
N PHE A 64 13.55 18.96 6.92
CA PHE A 64 12.37 18.19 7.31
C PHE A 64 12.66 17.31 8.54
N SER A 65 13.80 16.61 8.56
CA SER A 65 14.22 15.78 9.69
C SER A 65 14.41 16.60 10.98
N ILE A 66 15.02 17.77 10.88
CA ILE A 66 15.21 18.69 12.02
C ILE A 66 13.84 19.18 12.51
N VAL A 67 12.95 19.60 11.63
CA VAL A 67 11.59 20.04 11.98
C VAL A 67 10.83 18.93 12.71
N ILE A 68 10.87 17.69 12.22
CA ILE A 68 10.24 16.54 12.88
C ILE A 68 10.82 16.33 14.29
N LEU A 69 12.15 16.34 14.44
CA LEU A 69 12.78 16.17 15.76
C LEU A 69 12.45 17.32 16.73
N ILE A 70 12.33 18.54 16.23
CA ILE A 70 11.90 19.70 17.01
C ILE A 70 10.44 19.53 17.45
N LEU A 71 9.54 19.16 16.53
CA LEU A 71 8.13 18.90 16.85
C LEU A 71 7.98 17.83 17.93
N VAL A 72 8.71 16.72 17.82
CA VAL A 72 8.73 15.66 18.85
C VAL A 72 9.16 16.24 20.20
N LYS A 73 10.26 17.01 20.24
CA LYS A 73 10.76 17.63 21.49
C LYS A 73 9.72 18.52 22.16
N TYR A 74 8.95 19.29 21.39
CA TYR A 74 7.90 20.16 21.94
C TYR A 74 6.64 19.39 22.32
N LEU A 75 6.15 18.51 21.45
CA LEU A 75 4.92 17.74 21.70
C LEU A 75 5.05 16.86 22.94
N LYS A 76 6.21 16.23 23.17
CA LYS A 76 6.47 15.42 24.38
C LYS A 76 6.28 16.19 25.69
N LYS A 77 6.49 17.51 25.69
CA LYS A 77 6.30 18.35 26.87
C LYS A 77 4.84 18.69 27.14
N ILE A 78 3.99 18.63 26.11
CA ILE A 78 2.63 19.18 26.14
C ILE A 78 1.59 18.06 26.19
N ILE A 79 1.82 16.96 25.48
CA ILE A 79 0.83 15.90 25.26
C ILE A 79 1.49 14.53 25.25
N SER A 80 0.83 13.55 25.87
CA SER A 80 1.28 12.16 25.80
C SER A 80 1.04 11.56 24.41
N VAL A 81 1.85 10.60 24.00
CA VAL A 81 1.74 9.96 22.67
C VAL A 81 0.35 9.37 22.44
N LYS A 82 -0.28 8.78 23.45
CA LYS A 82 -1.65 8.23 23.35
C LYS A 82 -2.69 9.29 23.03
N ARG A 83 -2.58 10.47 23.64
CA ARG A 83 -3.47 11.60 23.35
C ARG A 83 -3.17 12.20 21.98
N LEU A 84 -1.90 12.29 21.59
CA LEU A 84 -1.51 12.72 20.25
C LEU A 84 -2.07 11.80 19.16
N VAL A 85 -2.00 10.48 19.35
CA VAL A 85 -2.62 9.50 18.45
C VAL A 85 -4.10 9.78 18.29
N LEU A 86 -4.84 9.97 19.39
CA LEU A 86 -6.27 10.28 19.34
C LEU A 86 -6.55 11.59 18.57
N LEU A 87 -5.79 12.66 18.82
CA LEU A 87 -5.95 13.92 18.11
C LEU A 87 -5.67 13.77 16.61
N VAL A 88 -4.64 13.03 16.23
CA VAL A 88 -4.31 12.80 14.81
C VAL A 88 -5.36 11.90 14.14
N MET A 89 -5.91 10.91 14.85
CA MET A 89 -7.04 10.12 14.34
C MET A 89 -8.25 11.02 14.07
N ILE A 90 -8.62 11.90 15.01
CA ILE A 90 -9.74 12.84 14.82
C ILE A 90 -9.45 13.81 13.66
N TYR A 91 -8.25 14.37 13.62
CA TYR A 91 -7.81 15.26 12.54
C TYR A 91 -7.92 14.59 11.17
N THR A 92 -7.36 13.39 11.02
CA THR A 92 -7.36 12.69 9.73
C THR A 92 -8.76 12.25 9.31
N PHE A 93 -9.59 11.81 10.24
CA PHE A 93 -11.01 11.53 9.98
C PHE A 93 -11.76 12.76 9.45
N ILE A 94 -11.60 13.91 10.12
CA ILE A 94 -12.31 15.15 9.76
C ILE A 94 -11.79 15.70 8.43
N ILE A 95 -10.47 15.72 8.23
CA ILE A 95 -9.89 16.24 6.99
C ILE A 95 -10.20 15.34 5.80
N SER A 96 -10.16 14.01 5.96
CA SER A 96 -10.50 13.09 4.88
C SER A 96 -11.98 13.20 4.50
N ILE A 97 -12.88 13.32 5.48
CA ILE A 97 -14.30 13.47 5.18
C ILE A 97 -14.61 14.83 4.56
N LEU A 98 -13.96 15.90 5.05
CA LEU A 98 -14.08 17.24 4.47
C LEU A 98 -13.58 17.23 3.02
N PHE A 99 -12.45 16.59 2.75
CA PHE A 99 -11.92 16.45 1.40
C PHE A 99 -12.90 15.69 0.48
N ALA A 100 -13.48 14.58 0.94
CA ALA A 100 -14.50 13.84 0.19
C ALA A 100 -15.74 14.68 -0.13
N ILE A 101 -16.22 15.48 0.84
CA ILE A 101 -17.38 16.37 0.69
C ILE A 101 -17.07 17.54 -0.26
N LEU A 102 -15.87 18.13 -0.17
CA LEU A 102 -15.46 19.24 -1.04
C LEU A 102 -15.25 18.77 -2.47
N ARG A 103 -14.72 17.56 -2.68
CA ARG A 103 -14.60 16.97 -4.02
C ARG A 103 -15.97 16.72 -4.64
N ARG A 104 -16.82 15.91 -3.97
CA ARG A 104 -18.16 15.44 -4.38
C ARG A 104 -18.35 15.28 -5.90
N ASP A 105 -17.42 14.56 -6.53
CA ASP A 105 -17.56 14.05 -7.88
C ASP A 105 -17.92 12.57 -7.86
N TYR A 106 -18.38 12.05 -9.00
CA TYR A 106 -18.59 10.63 -9.17
C TYR A 106 -17.28 9.85 -8.92
N VAL A 107 -17.41 8.71 -8.27
CA VAL A 107 -16.30 7.76 -8.13
C VAL A 107 -15.96 7.24 -9.54
N GLN A 108 -14.68 7.04 -9.83
CA GLN A 108 -14.17 6.71 -11.16
C GLN A 108 -13.59 5.30 -11.20
N PHE A 109 -13.35 4.77 -12.41
CA PHE A 109 -12.70 3.47 -12.64
C PHE A 109 -13.46 2.32 -11.95
N ASP A 110 -12.75 1.25 -11.60
CA ASP A 110 -13.24 0.06 -10.89
C ASP A 110 -14.19 0.36 -9.71
N PRO A 111 -13.91 1.32 -8.80
CA PRO A 111 -14.82 1.54 -7.69
C PRO A 111 -16.21 2.06 -8.08
N PHE A 112 -16.38 2.73 -9.23
CA PHE A 112 -17.72 3.03 -9.74
C PHE A 112 -18.52 1.75 -9.96
N HIS A 113 -17.95 0.82 -10.74
CA HIS A 113 -18.62 -0.43 -11.09
C HIS A 113 -18.91 -1.28 -9.85
N VAL A 114 -17.98 -1.35 -8.89
CA VAL A 114 -18.22 -2.11 -7.64
C VAL A 114 -19.38 -1.53 -6.82
N ILE A 115 -19.46 -0.20 -6.69
CA ILE A 115 -20.54 0.45 -5.93
C ILE A 115 -21.88 0.32 -6.67
N ASP A 116 -21.87 0.47 -7.99
CA ASP A 116 -23.07 0.31 -8.83
C ASP A 116 -23.63 -1.11 -8.70
N GLN A 117 -22.77 -2.13 -8.84
CA GLN A 117 -23.18 -3.53 -8.70
C GLN A 117 -23.67 -3.86 -7.30
N ALA A 118 -23.03 -3.33 -6.24
CA ALA A 118 -23.54 -3.48 -4.88
C ALA A 118 -24.96 -2.91 -4.73
N ASN A 119 -25.24 -1.75 -5.31
CA ASN A 119 -26.58 -1.15 -5.29
C ASN A 119 -27.60 -1.94 -6.12
N ASN A 120 -27.19 -2.47 -7.27
CA ASN A 120 -28.06 -3.33 -8.10
C ASN A 120 -28.40 -4.63 -7.37
N PHE A 121 -27.44 -5.26 -6.70
CA PHE A 121 -27.66 -6.49 -5.93
C PHE A 121 -28.55 -6.28 -4.70
N ILE A 122 -28.54 -5.09 -4.10
CA ILE A 122 -29.51 -4.70 -3.05
C ILE A 122 -30.94 -4.67 -3.60
N ARG A 123 -31.11 -4.34 -4.88
CA ARG A 123 -32.41 -4.32 -5.58
C ARG A 123 -32.74 -5.67 -6.22
N GLU A 124 -32.00 -6.71 -5.87
CA GLU A 124 -32.12 -8.06 -6.47
C GLU A 124 -31.93 -8.06 -8.00
N ASN A 125 -31.27 -7.03 -8.56
CA ASN A 125 -30.89 -6.99 -9.95
C ASN A 125 -29.48 -7.56 -10.13
N TYR A 126 -29.39 -8.78 -10.64
CA TYR A 126 -28.14 -9.51 -10.89
C TYR A 126 -27.70 -9.48 -12.37
N SER A 127 -28.14 -8.50 -13.16
CA SER A 127 -27.80 -8.42 -14.59
C SER A 127 -26.30 -8.25 -14.85
N GLY A 128 -25.54 -7.65 -13.92
CA GLY A 128 -24.09 -7.51 -14.06
C GLY A 128 -23.31 -8.82 -14.00
N LEU A 129 -23.97 -9.95 -13.70
CA LEU A 129 -23.40 -11.29 -13.80
C LEU A 129 -23.62 -11.95 -15.17
N ASP A 130 -24.41 -11.34 -16.06
CA ASP A 130 -24.69 -11.91 -17.38
C ASP A 130 -23.45 -11.96 -18.26
N LYS A 131 -23.34 -13.03 -19.07
CA LYS A 131 -22.27 -13.20 -20.05
C LYS A 131 -22.21 -12.00 -21.00
N GLY A 132 -20.99 -11.52 -21.24
CA GLY A 132 -20.72 -10.39 -22.12
C GLY A 132 -19.79 -9.38 -21.46
N ASP A 133 -19.93 -8.11 -21.83
CA ASP A 133 -19.07 -7.02 -21.37
C ASP A 133 -19.43 -6.47 -19.98
N ASN A 134 -20.23 -7.21 -19.22
CA ASN A 134 -20.55 -6.84 -17.86
C ASN A 134 -19.31 -6.91 -16.97
N TYR A 135 -19.12 -5.88 -16.15
CA TYR A 135 -17.92 -5.73 -15.31
C TYR A 135 -17.66 -6.94 -14.40
N LEU A 136 -18.69 -7.52 -13.77
CA LEU A 136 -18.51 -8.69 -12.90
C LEU A 136 -18.40 -10.02 -13.66
N TYR A 137 -18.80 -10.07 -14.93
CA TYR A 137 -18.51 -11.23 -15.76
C TYR A 137 -17.02 -11.27 -16.13
N ILE A 138 -16.47 -10.12 -16.56
CA ILE A 138 -15.05 -9.99 -16.89
C ILE A 138 -14.18 -10.05 -15.62
N TYR A 139 -14.53 -9.31 -14.58
CA TYR A 139 -13.74 -9.17 -13.36
C TYR A 139 -14.44 -9.81 -12.15
N SER A 140 -14.83 -11.08 -12.28
CA SER A 140 -15.57 -11.83 -11.24
C SER A 140 -14.91 -11.83 -9.86
N HIS A 141 -13.58 -11.73 -9.79
CA HIS A 141 -12.86 -11.59 -8.52
C HIS A 141 -13.28 -10.37 -7.68
N GLN A 142 -13.94 -9.37 -8.27
CA GLN A 142 -14.48 -8.17 -7.59
C GLN A 142 -15.76 -8.46 -6.80
N ILE A 143 -16.40 -9.62 -7.00
CA ILE A 143 -17.66 -9.98 -6.37
C ILE A 143 -17.56 -9.99 -4.84
N THR A 144 -16.39 -10.29 -4.27
CA THR A 144 -16.18 -10.27 -2.82
C THR A 144 -16.20 -8.85 -2.26
N THR A 145 -15.65 -7.87 -2.98
CA THR A 145 -15.71 -6.46 -2.61
C THR A 145 -17.14 -5.95 -2.75
N VAL A 146 -17.84 -6.33 -3.82
CA VAL A 146 -19.27 -6.04 -4.01
C VAL A 146 -20.10 -6.57 -2.86
N PHE A 147 -19.85 -7.81 -2.42
CA PHE A 147 -20.55 -8.42 -1.28
C PHE A 147 -20.40 -7.61 0.02
N ILE A 148 -19.17 -7.19 0.33
CA ILE A 148 -18.92 -6.38 1.54
C ILE A 148 -19.62 -5.02 1.42
N PHE A 149 -19.55 -4.37 0.26
CA PHE A 149 -20.21 -3.09 0.04
C PHE A 149 -21.73 -3.23 0.08
N GLN A 150 -22.29 -4.31 -0.45
CA GLN A 150 -23.71 -4.63 -0.36
C GLN A 150 -24.14 -4.71 1.11
N ILE A 151 -23.40 -5.41 1.98
CA ILE A 151 -23.72 -5.50 3.41
C ILE A 151 -23.72 -4.11 4.06
N ILE A 152 -22.67 -3.32 3.85
CA ILE A 152 -22.52 -1.99 4.44
C ILE A 152 -23.64 -1.06 3.98
N LEU A 153 -23.92 -1.02 2.67
CA LEU A 153 -24.96 -0.17 2.10
C LEU A 153 -26.38 -0.64 2.48
N SER A 154 -26.58 -1.93 2.71
CA SER A 154 -27.85 -2.46 3.22
C SER A 154 -28.11 -2.04 4.67
N LEU A 155 -27.08 -2.02 5.51
CA LEU A 155 -27.21 -1.73 6.94
C LEU A 155 -27.32 -0.23 7.25
N PHE A 156 -26.54 0.61 6.55
CA PHE A 156 -26.41 2.03 6.89
C PHE A 156 -27.07 2.96 5.86
N GLY A 157 -27.52 2.43 4.73
CA GLY A 157 -28.14 3.17 3.64
C GLY A 157 -27.32 3.14 2.35
N ARG A 158 -27.97 3.49 1.23
CA ARG A 158 -27.41 3.36 -0.12
C ARG A 158 -26.55 4.54 -0.58
N ALA A 159 -26.30 5.51 0.30
CA ALA A 159 -25.53 6.69 -0.07
C ALA A 159 -24.03 6.36 -0.12
N THR A 160 -23.35 6.70 -1.22
CA THR A 160 -21.89 6.59 -1.36
C THR A 160 -21.13 7.29 -0.21
N PHE A 161 -21.76 8.28 0.41
CA PHE A 161 -21.24 8.97 1.60
C PHE A 161 -20.89 8.03 2.76
N ILE A 162 -21.63 6.93 2.94
CA ILE A 162 -21.35 5.92 3.97
C ILE A 162 -20.00 5.24 3.72
N LEU A 163 -19.66 5.02 2.46
CA LEU A 163 -18.37 4.45 2.11
C LEU A 163 -17.23 5.47 2.29
N TYR A 164 -17.47 6.77 2.08
CA TYR A 164 -16.49 7.81 2.46
C TYR A 164 -16.22 7.85 3.98
N ILE A 165 -17.26 7.63 4.80
CA ILE A 165 -17.10 7.47 6.26
C ILE A 165 -16.24 6.25 6.57
N MET A 166 -16.50 5.10 5.94
CA MET A 166 -15.69 3.89 6.09
C MET A 166 -14.21 4.12 5.70
N GLN A 167 -13.95 4.80 4.57
CA GLN A 167 -12.59 5.16 4.16
C GLN A 167 -11.91 6.05 5.20
N SER A 168 -12.62 7.06 5.72
CA SER A 168 -12.10 8.00 6.73
C SER A 168 -11.77 7.32 8.06
N PHE A 169 -12.62 6.38 8.50
CA PHE A 169 -12.30 5.52 9.64
C PHE A 169 -11.06 4.68 9.37
N SER A 170 -10.97 4.08 8.19
CA SER A 170 -9.82 3.24 7.82
C SER A 170 -8.51 4.02 7.89
N ILE A 171 -8.47 5.26 7.37
CA ILE A 171 -7.29 6.15 7.47
C ILE A 171 -6.90 6.39 8.94
N SER A 172 -7.88 6.73 9.78
CA SER A 172 -7.64 7.02 11.20
C SER A 172 -7.07 5.79 11.93
N PHE A 173 -7.67 4.62 11.69
CA PHE A 173 -7.22 3.38 12.31
C PHE A 173 -5.93 2.83 11.71
N ILE A 174 -5.59 3.13 10.44
CA ILE A 174 -4.25 2.87 9.89
C ILE A 174 -3.20 3.58 10.75
N ILE A 175 -3.36 4.87 11.04
CA ILE A 175 -2.40 5.64 11.85
C ILE A 175 -2.29 5.06 13.27
N PHE A 176 -3.42 4.72 13.89
CA PHE A 176 -3.44 4.04 15.18
C PHE A 176 -2.64 2.73 15.13
N MET A 177 -2.86 1.90 14.11
CA MET A 177 -2.20 0.61 13.99
C MET A 177 -0.70 0.75 13.67
N LEU A 178 -0.29 1.75 12.87
CA LEU A 178 1.12 2.07 12.66
C LEU A 178 1.81 2.42 13.99
N TYR A 179 1.17 3.25 14.84
CA TYR A 179 1.66 3.51 16.20
C TYR A 179 1.75 2.24 17.05
N LYS A 180 0.70 1.40 17.05
CA LYS A 180 0.68 0.15 17.82
C LYS A 180 1.78 -0.83 17.38
N ILE A 181 2.03 -0.93 16.08
CA ILE A 181 3.11 -1.74 15.50
C ILE A 181 4.48 -1.16 15.86
N SER A 182 4.66 0.16 15.73
CA SER A 182 5.88 0.84 16.17
C SER A 182 6.20 0.53 17.64
N ASN A 183 5.21 0.71 18.52
CA ASN A 183 5.38 0.50 19.95
C ASN A 183 5.74 -0.94 20.29
N ILE A 184 5.11 -1.93 19.64
CA ILE A 184 5.43 -3.34 19.91
C ILE A 184 6.76 -3.78 19.29
N LEU A 185 7.21 -3.16 18.19
CA LEU A 185 8.48 -3.51 17.55
C LEU A 185 9.69 -2.86 18.25
N PHE A 186 9.57 -1.59 18.63
CA PHE A 186 10.73 -0.78 19.03
C PHE A 186 10.75 -0.39 20.50
N ASP A 187 9.57 -0.33 21.15
CA ASP A 187 9.42 0.16 22.53
C ASP A 187 10.14 1.51 22.77
N ASP A 188 10.12 2.37 21.76
CA ASP A 188 10.80 3.66 21.77
C ASP A 188 9.78 4.79 21.62
N GLU A 189 9.68 5.63 22.65
CA GLU A 189 8.67 6.67 22.73
C GLU A 189 8.84 7.71 21.61
N ASP A 190 10.08 8.13 21.32
CA ASP A 190 10.35 9.15 20.29
C ASP A 190 9.93 8.65 18.90
N THR A 191 10.20 7.39 18.60
CA THR A 191 9.76 6.72 17.38
C THR A 191 8.25 6.76 17.26
N ASN A 192 7.52 6.49 18.35
CA ASN A 192 6.06 6.54 18.35
C ASN A 192 5.53 7.95 18.06
N TYR A 193 6.13 9.02 18.61
CA TYR A 193 5.75 10.39 18.24
C TYR A 193 6.01 10.65 16.75
N ILE A 194 7.17 10.25 16.23
CA ILE A 194 7.53 10.44 14.82
C ILE A 194 6.52 9.72 13.92
N VAL A 195 6.14 8.47 14.22
CA VAL A 195 5.15 7.71 13.44
C VAL A 195 3.81 8.45 13.35
N VAL A 196 3.34 9.02 14.45
CA VAL A 196 2.06 9.73 14.50
C VAL A 196 2.10 11.04 13.73
N ILE A 197 3.22 11.79 13.83
CA ILE A 197 3.44 13.01 13.05
C ILE A 197 3.51 12.69 11.55
N LEU A 198 4.28 11.67 11.16
CA LEU A 198 4.38 11.24 9.76
C LEU A 198 3.05 10.73 9.21
N GLY A 199 2.26 10.03 10.04
CA GLY A 199 0.90 9.63 9.69
C GLY A 199 -0.01 10.81 9.38
N ALA A 200 0.07 11.89 10.17
CA ALA A 200 -0.67 13.13 9.92
C ALA A 200 -0.24 13.84 8.63
N LEU A 201 1.04 13.73 8.25
CA LEU A 201 1.64 14.37 7.07
C LEU A 201 1.56 13.51 5.80
N CYS A 202 0.99 12.30 5.88
CA CYS A 202 0.86 11.40 4.73
C CYS A 202 -0.33 11.83 3.84
N PHE A 203 -0.15 12.91 3.09
CA PHE A 203 -1.21 13.47 2.23
C PHE A 203 -1.83 12.48 1.23
N PRO A 204 -1.07 11.59 0.56
CA PRO A 204 -1.68 10.59 -0.32
C PRO A 204 -2.72 9.73 0.41
N LEU A 205 -2.45 9.35 1.67
CA LEU A 205 -3.37 8.55 2.48
C LEU A 205 -4.71 9.26 2.70
N ILE A 206 -4.68 10.59 2.90
CA ILE A 206 -5.88 11.41 3.04
C ILE A 206 -6.62 11.49 1.71
N PHE A 207 -5.93 11.76 0.60
CA PHE A 207 -6.57 11.92 -0.72
C PHE A 207 -7.23 10.63 -1.21
N TYR A 208 -6.66 9.47 -0.87
CA TYR A 208 -7.24 8.16 -1.18
C TYR A 208 -8.66 7.93 -0.61
N VAL A 209 -9.12 8.75 0.34
CA VAL A 209 -10.51 8.70 0.83
C VAL A 209 -11.53 8.82 -0.32
N ALA A 210 -11.19 9.57 -1.37
CA ALA A 210 -12.04 9.80 -2.52
C ALA A 210 -12.07 8.62 -3.52
N PHE A 211 -11.11 7.69 -3.40
CA PHE A 211 -11.07 6.44 -4.16
C PHE A 211 -11.79 5.35 -3.35
N VAL A 212 -13.12 5.31 -3.46
CA VAL A 212 -14.00 4.46 -2.63
C VAL A 212 -13.90 2.99 -3.01
N TYR A 213 -12.90 2.31 -2.48
CA TYR A 213 -12.54 0.96 -2.86
C TYR A 213 -11.98 0.17 -1.65
N GLY A 214 -11.67 -1.11 -1.85
CA GLY A 214 -11.16 -2.00 -0.80
C GLY A 214 -9.75 -1.66 -0.27
N LEU A 215 -9.05 -0.70 -0.87
CA LEU A 215 -7.65 -0.38 -0.56
C LEU A 215 -7.43 0.03 0.91
N LEU A 216 -8.08 1.11 1.37
CA LEU A 216 -7.91 1.65 2.72
C LEU A 216 -8.40 0.70 3.83
N PRO A 217 -9.61 0.13 3.78
CA PRO A 217 -10.06 -0.83 4.80
C PRO A 217 -9.21 -2.11 4.76
N GLY A 218 -8.74 -2.54 3.58
CA GLY A 218 -7.79 -3.64 3.43
C GLY A 218 -6.47 -3.34 4.13
N MET A 219 -5.89 -2.15 3.93
CA MET A 219 -4.67 -1.72 4.64
C MET A 219 -4.85 -1.72 6.15
N PHE A 220 -5.96 -1.17 6.65
CA PHE A 220 -6.28 -1.17 8.08
C PHE A 220 -6.29 -2.60 8.65
N LEU A 221 -7.07 -3.49 8.04
CA LEU A 221 -7.22 -4.87 8.49
C LEU A 221 -5.91 -5.67 8.39
N THR A 222 -5.09 -5.41 7.37
CA THR A 222 -3.76 -5.98 7.26
C THR A 222 -2.85 -5.55 8.42
N LEU A 223 -2.88 -4.27 8.82
CA LEU A 223 -2.12 -3.81 9.99
C LEU A 223 -2.65 -4.41 11.30
N VAL A 224 -3.97 -4.60 11.44
CA VAL A 224 -4.56 -5.36 12.56
C VAL A 224 -3.99 -6.78 12.59
N ALA A 225 -3.95 -7.45 11.44
CA ALA A 225 -3.41 -8.80 11.35
C ALA A 225 -1.93 -8.87 11.75
N TYR A 226 -1.12 -7.91 11.29
CA TYR A 226 0.30 -7.81 11.63
C TYR A 226 0.50 -7.60 13.12
N TYR A 227 -0.22 -6.63 13.70
CA TYR A 227 -0.11 -6.33 15.12
C TYR A 227 -0.48 -7.52 15.99
N TYR A 228 -1.62 -8.19 15.73
CA TYR A 228 -2.06 -9.31 16.57
C TYR A 228 -1.20 -10.56 16.39
N PHE A 229 -0.65 -10.80 15.19
CA PHE A 229 0.34 -11.87 15.00
C PHE A 229 1.63 -11.60 15.79
N ILE A 230 2.17 -10.37 15.75
CA ILE A 230 3.35 -9.98 16.55
C ILE A 230 3.01 -9.98 18.05
N LYS A 231 1.79 -9.60 18.43
CA LYS A 231 1.34 -9.60 19.82
C LYS A 231 1.25 -11.01 20.39
N TYR A 232 0.77 -11.97 19.59
CA TYR A 232 0.72 -13.38 19.96
C TYR A 232 2.09 -13.92 20.36
N THR A 233 3.14 -13.53 19.64
CA THR A 233 4.47 -14.06 19.92
C THR A 233 5.06 -13.56 21.24
N LYS A 234 4.52 -12.46 21.78
CA LYS A 234 4.85 -11.93 23.11
C LYS A 234 3.94 -12.43 24.22
N GLU A 235 2.62 -12.41 24.01
CA GLU A 235 1.63 -12.67 25.07
C GLU A 235 1.04 -14.10 25.07
N LYS A 236 1.16 -14.83 23.95
CA LYS A 236 0.74 -16.23 23.83
C LYS A 236 -0.75 -16.54 23.99
N HIS A 237 -1.62 -15.54 23.84
CA HIS A 237 -3.05 -15.76 23.84
C HIS A 237 -3.58 -16.19 22.46
N TRP A 238 -4.21 -17.36 22.37
CA TRP A 238 -4.66 -17.96 21.09
C TRP A 238 -5.64 -17.08 20.29
N TYR A 239 -6.52 -16.33 20.96
CA TYR A 239 -7.50 -15.46 20.31
C TYR A 239 -6.82 -14.37 19.45
N GLN A 240 -5.55 -14.05 19.71
CA GLN A 240 -4.80 -13.08 18.92
C GLN A 240 -4.49 -13.62 17.51
N LEU A 241 -4.21 -14.93 17.39
CA LEU A 241 -4.09 -15.58 16.09
C LEU A 241 -5.42 -15.61 15.34
N VAL A 242 -6.54 -15.79 16.06
CA VAL A 242 -7.88 -15.74 15.45
C VAL A 242 -8.20 -14.36 14.91
N ILE A 243 -7.96 -13.29 15.69
CA ILE A 243 -8.14 -11.91 15.22
C ILE A 243 -7.27 -11.65 13.99
N SER A 244 -6.01 -12.11 14.02
CA SER A 244 -5.10 -11.96 12.90
C SER A 244 -5.63 -12.67 11.64
N ALA A 245 -6.11 -13.91 11.78
CA ALA A 245 -6.62 -14.72 10.67
C ALA A 245 -7.89 -14.12 10.07
N LEU A 246 -8.83 -13.67 10.90
CA LEU A 246 -10.06 -13.03 10.43
C LEU A 246 -9.77 -11.71 9.73
N SER A 247 -8.87 -10.90 10.28
CA SER A 247 -8.54 -9.58 9.73
C SER A 247 -7.85 -9.69 8.36
N ILE A 248 -6.84 -10.56 8.21
CA ILE A 248 -6.16 -10.73 6.91
C ILE A 248 -7.09 -11.32 5.84
N ASN A 249 -7.98 -12.25 6.22
CA ASN A 249 -8.94 -12.82 5.28
C ASN A 249 -9.99 -11.78 4.83
N LEU A 250 -10.50 -10.96 5.75
CA LEU A 250 -11.40 -9.86 5.40
C LEU A 250 -10.71 -8.82 4.52
N ALA A 251 -9.42 -8.55 4.75
CA ALA A 251 -8.61 -7.69 3.88
C ALA A 251 -8.49 -8.25 2.46
N ILE A 252 -8.30 -9.56 2.30
CA ILE A 252 -8.23 -10.25 1.00
C ILE A 252 -9.58 -10.17 0.25
N LEU A 253 -10.71 -10.30 0.96
CA LEU A 253 -12.04 -10.16 0.35
C LEU A 253 -12.30 -8.74 -0.16
N LEU A 254 -11.75 -7.71 0.50
CA LEU A 254 -11.85 -6.33 0.05
C LEU A 254 -10.97 -6.06 -1.18
N ILE A 255 -9.75 -6.60 -1.20
CA ILE A 255 -8.83 -6.51 -2.34
C ILE A 255 -7.82 -7.68 -2.31
N GLY A 256 -7.80 -8.47 -3.38
CA GLY A 256 -7.01 -9.69 -3.47
C GLY A 256 -5.50 -9.50 -3.32
N ASN A 257 -4.98 -8.29 -3.59
CA ASN A 257 -3.57 -7.94 -3.44
C ASN A 257 -3.06 -8.12 -1.99
N ASN A 258 -3.96 -8.13 -0.99
CA ASN A 258 -3.60 -8.43 0.40
C ASN A 258 -3.08 -9.86 0.61
N LEU A 259 -3.20 -10.76 -0.39
CA LEU A 259 -2.57 -12.08 -0.36
C LEU A 259 -1.05 -11.98 -0.17
N ILE A 260 -0.40 -10.93 -0.70
CA ILE A 260 1.03 -10.69 -0.52
C ILE A 260 1.36 -10.46 0.97
N HIS A 261 0.50 -9.75 1.69
CA HIS A 261 0.63 -9.55 3.13
C HIS A 261 0.39 -10.83 3.93
N LEU A 262 -0.56 -11.69 3.50
CA LEU A 262 -0.74 -13.01 4.10
C LEU A 262 0.51 -13.87 3.95
N LEU A 263 1.11 -13.89 2.75
CA LEU A 263 2.36 -14.61 2.49
C LEU A 263 3.52 -14.08 3.33
N ALA A 264 3.58 -12.76 3.57
CA ALA A 264 4.57 -12.17 4.46
C ALA A 264 4.39 -12.63 5.92
N ILE A 265 3.15 -12.67 6.42
CA ILE A 265 2.84 -13.24 7.74
C ILE A 265 3.28 -14.71 7.78
N PHE A 266 2.96 -15.50 6.75
CA PHE A 266 3.33 -16.91 6.67
C PHE A 266 4.84 -17.11 6.68
N ALA A 267 5.61 -16.30 5.95
CA ALA A 267 7.05 -16.36 5.96
C ALA A 267 7.62 -16.11 7.38
N VAL A 268 7.15 -15.08 8.08
CA VAL A 268 7.57 -14.80 9.47
C VAL A 268 7.10 -15.89 10.43
N ALA A 269 5.88 -16.40 10.25
CA ALA A 269 5.32 -17.53 11.00
C ALA A 269 6.16 -18.80 10.87
N VAL A 270 6.64 -19.12 9.66
CA VAL A 270 7.57 -20.23 9.44
C VAL A 270 8.91 -19.98 10.11
N ILE A 271 9.50 -18.78 9.97
CA ILE A 271 10.76 -18.43 10.65
C ILE A 271 10.61 -18.55 12.17
N TYR A 272 9.47 -18.10 12.70
CA TYR A 272 9.11 -18.17 14.11
C TYR A 272 8.94 -19.61 14.58
N PHE A 273 8.24 -20.44 13.80
CA PHE A 273 8.07 -21.87 14.07
C PHE A 273 9.41 -22.62 14.07
N ILE A 274 10.31 -22.34 13.12
CA ILE A 274 11.64 -22.94 13.09
C ILE A 274 12.38 -22.67 14.41
N ARG A 275 12.33 -21.42 14.89
CA ARG A 275 13.02 -20.97 16.12
C ARG A 275 12.38 -21.50 17.40
N ASN A 276 11.05 -21.45 17.51
CA ASN A 276 10.33 -21.64 18.77
C ASN A 276 9.53 -22.94 18.84
N LYS A 277 9.33 -23.63 17.71
CA LYS A 277 8.55 -24.87 17.58
C LYS A 277 7.10 -24.75 18.09
N ASP A 278 6.53 -23.55 17.98
CA ASP A 278 5.15 -23.27 18.38
C ASP A 278 4.16 -23.74 17.31
N TRP A 279 3.63 -24.95 17.48
CA TRP A 279 2.71 -25.58 16.53
C TRP A 279 1.41 -24.81 16.30
N LYS A 280 0.99 -23.94 17.22
CA LYS A 280 -0.22 -23.11 17.04
C LYS A 280 -0.11 -22.18 15.85
N VAL A 281 1.11 -21.83 15.46
CA VAL A 281 1.38 -21.03 14.26
C VAL A 281 1.11 -21.81 12.98
N ILE A 282 1.32 -23.14 12.98
CA ILE A 282 0.94 -24.00 11.85
C ILE A 282 -0.58 -24.09 11.74
N VAL A 283 -1.28 -24.27 12.87
CA VAL A 283 -2.75 -24.23 12.89
C VAL A 283 -3.25 -22.90 12.34
N PHE A 284 -2.67 -21.79 12.77
CA PHE A 284 -3.01 -20.46 12.26
C PHE A 284 -2.84 -20.35 10.73
N ILE A 285 -1.74 -20.86 10.17
CA ILE A 285 -1.54 -20.88 8.70
C ILE A 285 -2.66 -21.68 8.01
N LEU A 286 -2.94 -22.89 8.50
CA LEU A 286 -4.00 -23.75 7.95
C LEU A 286 -5.38 -23.09 8.07
N SER A 287 -5.67 -22.47 9.21
CA SER A 287 -6.91 -21.71 9.43
C SER A 287 -7.05 -20.54 8.46
N CYS A 288 -5.97 -19.80 8.18
CA CYS A 288 -5.99 -18.72 7.21
C CYS A 288 -6.32 -19.22 5.80
N VAL A 289 -5.71 -20.33 5.35
CA VAL A 289 -5.99 -20.93 4.03
C VAL A 289 -7.43 -21.44 3.96
N PHE A 290 -7.89 -22.11 5.02
CA PHE A 290 -9.26 -22.59 5.12
C PHE A 290 -10.27 -21.44 5.05
N LEU A 291 -10.09 -20.39 5.86
CA LEU A 291 -10.97 -19.22 5.87
C LEU A 291 -11.00 -18.51 4.52
N MET A 292 -9.87 -18.41 3.82
CA MET A 292 -9.78 -17.78 2.50
C MET A 292 -10.64 -18.54 1.48
N SER A 293 -10.48 -19.87 1.44
CA SER A 293 -11.27 -20.72 0.54
C SER A 293 -12.75 -20.72 0.91
N ALA A 294 -13.05 -20.94 2.19
CA ALA A 294 -14.42 -21.06 2.69
C ALA A 294 -15.21 -19.77 2.48
N SER A 295 -14.63 -18.60 2.80
CA SER A 295 -15.32 -17.31 2.63
C SER A 295 -15.62 -16.99 1.16
N LYS A 296 -14.66 -17.24 0.25
CA LYS A 296 -14.88 -17.06 -1.18
C LYS A 296 -15.97 -18.00 -1.71
N SER A 297 -15.92 -19.28 -1.36
CA SER A 297 -16.94 -20.26 -1.76
C SER A 297 -18.33 -19.92 -1.24
N VAL A 298 -18.45 -19.48 0.01
CA VAL A 298 -19.73 -19.05 0.59
C VAL A 298 -20.32 -17.86 -0.18
N ILE A 299 -19.50 -16.87 -0.53
CA ILE A 299 -19.96 -15.69 -1.29
C ILE A 299 -20.40 -16.06 -2.71
N ILE A 300 -19.62 -16.91 -3.40
CA ILE A 300 -19.96 -17.39 -4.74
C ILE A 300 -21.30 -18.14 -4.69
N ASN A 301 -21.39 -19.18 -3.85
CA ASN A 301 -22.60 -19.98 -3.71
C ASN A 301 -23.82 -19.13 -3.34
N TYR A 302 -23.65 -18.12 -2.48
CA TYR A 302 -24.72 -17.19 -2.14
C TYR A 302 -25.28 -16.47 -3.37
N TYR A 303 -24.40 -15.95 -4.24
CA TYR A 303 -24.83 -15.26 -5.45
C TYR A 303 -25.35 -16.21 -6.53
N GLU A 304 -24.80 -17.41 -6.65
CA GLU A 304 -25.33 -18.41 -7.61
C GLU A 304 -26.75 -18.81 -7.25
N VAL A 305 -27.01 -19.07 -5.97
CA VAL A 305 -28.37 -19.37 -5.47
C VAL A 305 -29.30 -18.17 -5.63
N LYS A 306 -28.84 -16.95 -5.37
CA LYS A 306 -29.69 -15.75 -5.48
C LYS A 306 -29.99 -15.34 -6.91
N SER A 307 -29.00 -15.42 -7.79
CA SER A 307 -29.11 -14.97 -9.18
C SER A 307 -29.60 -16.07 -10.13
N GLN A 308 -29.54 -17.34 -9.73
CA GLN A 308 -29.76 -18.51 -10.58
C GLN A 308 -28.80 -18.54 -11.79
N LYS A 309 -27.58 -18.01 -11.61
CA LYS A 309 -26.51 -17.94 -12.61
C LYS A 309 -25.24 -18.51 -12.01
N GLU A 310 -24.43 -19.16 -12.84
CA GLU A 310 -23.07 -19.55 -12.48
C GLU A 310 -22.15 -18.31 -12.50
N ILE A 311 -21.29 -18.16 -11.49
CA ILE A 311 -20.33 -17.04 -11.46
C ILE A 311 -19.14 -17.38 -12.36
N ALA A 312 -18.90 -16.56 -13.38
CA ALA A 312 -17.80 -16.76 -14.30
C ALA A 312 -16.43 -16.75 -13.60
N GLU A 313 -15.49 -17.54 -14.12
CA GLU A 313 -14.09 -17.51 -13.66
C GLU A 313 -13.42 -16.14 -13.88
N GLY A 314 -13.92 -15.39 -14.87
CA GLY A 314 -13.45 -14.06 -15.26
C GLY A 314 -12.12 -14.10 -16.03
N VAL A 315 -11.48 -12.94 -16.15
CA VAL A 315 -10.23 -12.78 -16.88
C VAL A 315 -9.13 -13.68 -16.28
N PRO A 316 -8.54 -14.60 -17.08
CA PRO A 316 -7.47 -15.48 -16.63
C PRO A 316 -6.27 -14.70 -16.10
N LYS A 317 -5.70 -15.11 -14.97
CA LYS A 317 -4.58 -14.36 -14.33
C LYS A 317 -3.34 -14.25 -15.22
N ILE A 318 -3.14 -15.16 -16.17
CA ILE A 318 -2.01 -15.12 -17.10
C ILE A 318 -2.07 -13.93 -18.08
N THR A 319 -3.26 -13.39 -18.38
CA THR A 319 -3.41 -12.24 -19.29
C THR A 319 -2.79 -10.99 -18.68
N TRP A 320 -2.87 -10.83 -17.35
CA TRP A 320 -2.24 -9.74 -16.62
C TRP A 320 -0.72 -9.85 -16.59
N ILE A 321 -0.17 -11.07 -16.56
CA ILE A 321 1.28 -11.29 -16.70
C ILE A 321 1.72 -10.92 -18.12
N ALA A 322 0.98 -11.37 -19.14
CA ALA A 322 1.26 -11.01 -20.52
C ALA A 322 1.24 -9.48 -20.72
N MET A 323 0.17 -8.81 -20.27
CA MET A 323 0.04 -7.36 -20.30
C MET A 323 1.15 -6.66 -19.51
N GLY A 324 1.52 -7.18 -18.34
CA GLY A 324 2.61 -6.63 -17.53
C GLY A 324 3.97 -6.59 -18.24
N MET A 325 4.15 -7.38 -19.31
CA MET A 325 5.36 -7.42 -20.14
C MET A 325 5.24 -6.63 -21.45
N GLN A 326 4.11 -5.96 -21.69
CA GLN A 326 3.81 -5.21 -22.90
C GLN A 326 3.93 -3.70 -22.68
N GLU A 327 4.05 -2.98 -23.79
CA GLU A 327 3.91 -1.53 -23.87
C GLU A 327 2.62 -1.20 -24.60
N GLY A 328 2.07 0.00 -24.39
CA GLY A 328 0.90 0.50 -25.09
C GLY A 328 0.97 2.02 -25.18
N GLU A 329 -0.17 2.69 -25.22
CA GLU A 329 -0.24 4.16 -25.17
C GLU A 329 0.20 4.73 -23.80
N ARG A 330 0.30 3.87 -22.79
CA ARG A 330 0.69 4.19 -21.41
C ARG A 330 2.08 3.62 -21.11
N GLU A 331 2.59 3.94 -19.93
CA GLU A 331 3.95 3.55 -19.52
C GLU A 331 4.16 2.01 -19.44
N ALA A 332 5.42 1.57 -19.44
CA ALA A 332 5.82 0.17 -19.44
C ALA A 332 5.03 -0.70 -18.45
N GLY A 333 4.31 -1.68 -19.00
CA GLY A 333 3.52 -2.65 -18.28
C GLY A 333 2.36 -2.06 -17.46
N TRP A 334 1.86 -0.89 -17.85
CA TRP A 334 0.55 -0.39 -17.44
C TRP A 334 -0.55 -1.09 -18.23
N TRP A 335 -1.78 -1.01 -17.72
CA TRP A 335 -2.93 -1.53 -18.42
C TRP A 335 -3.06 -0.94 -19.82
N ASN A 336 -2.99 -1.80 -20.83
CA ASN A 336 -3.05 -1.48 -22.25
C ASN A 336 -4.27 -2.13 -22.96
N ARG A 337 -5.29 -2.51 -22.18
CA ARG A 337 -6.51 -3.22 -22.62
C ARG A 337 -6.34 -4.67 -23.09
N PHE A 338 -5.13 -5.22 -23.21
CA PHE A 338 -4.91 -6.59 -23.70
C PHE A 338 -5.78 -7.63 -23.01
N ASN A 339 -5.88 -7.57 -21.68
CA ASN A 339 -6.64 -8.51 -20.88
C ASN A 339 -8.17 -8.29 -20.91
N TYR A 340 -8.63 -7.17 -21.45
CA TYR A 340 -10.04 -6.84 -21.65
C TYR A 340 -10.46 -7.16 -23.09
N ASP A 341 -9.76 -6.63 -24.09
CA ASP A 341 -10.12 -6.75 -25.52
C ASP A 341 -10.06 -8.22 -26.01
N ILE A 342 -9.13 -9.02 -25.49
CA ILE A 342 -9.02 -10.46 -25.85
C ILE A 342 -10.25 -11.29 -25.42
N MET A 343 -11.02 -10.82 -24.45
CA MET A 343 -12.18 -11.57 -23.94
C MET A 343 -13.28 -11.71 -25.01
N PRO A 344 -13.86 -10.62 -25.55
CA PRO A 344 -14.85 -10.72 -26.63
C PRO A 344 -14.26 -11.23 -27.95
N GLU A 345 -13.00 -10.90 -28.27
CA GLU A 345 -12.32 -11.36 -29.51
C GLU A 345 -12.25 -12.89 -29.60
N GLU A 346 -12.09 -13.55 -28.46
CA GLU A 346 -11.99 -15.01 -28.35
C GLU A 346 -13.27 -15.64 -27.77
N GLU A 347 -14.41 -14.94 -27.88
CA GLU A 347 -15.74 -15.39 -27.46
C GLU A 347 -15.83 -15.86 -25.98
N TYR A 348 -14.95 -15.30 -25.15
CA TYR A 348 -14.76 -15.65 -23.74
C TYR A 348 -14.28 -17.11 -23.52
N ASP A 349 -13.60 -17.72 -24.51
CA ASP A 349 -12.96 -19.05 -24.38
C ASP A 349 -11.67 -18.93 -23.53
N GLU A 350 -11.76 -19.36 -22.27
CA GLU A 350 -10.67 -19.29 -21.30
C GLU A 350 -9.40 -20.03 -21.75
N LYS A 351 -9.56 -21.19 -22.41
CA LYS A 351 -8.41 -22.01 -22.85
C LYS A 351 -7.69 -21.30 -23.97
N ARG A 352 -8.43 -20.77 -24.95
CA ARG A 352 -7.85 -20.04 -26.08
C ARG A 352 -7.16 -18.76 -25.62
N ILE A 353 -7.81 -17.97 -24.75
CA ILE A 353 -7.23 -16.76 -24.13
C ILE A 353 -5.94 -17.09 -23.36
N THR A 354 -5.94 -18.21 -22.62
CA THR A 354 -4.76 -18.67 -21.87
C THR A 354 -3.60 -19.03 -22.80
N GLU A 355 -3.85 -19.75 -23.90
CA GLU A 355 -2.81 -20.12 -24.86
C GLU A 355 -2.25 -18.91 -25.63
N ILE A 356 -3.10 -17.94 -26.00
CA ILE A 356 -2.66 -16.67 -26.61
C ILE A 356 -1.78 -15.89 -25.62
N SER A 357 -2.17 -15.83 -24.35
CA SER A 357 -1.39 -15.15 -23.31
C SER A 357 -0.02 -15.81 -23.09
N LYS A 358 0.05 -17.15 -23.05
CA LYS A 358 1.32 -17.89 -22.98
C LYS A 358 2.21 -17.58 -24.18
N THR A 359 1.62 -17.53 -25.37
CA THR A 359 2.33 -17.23 -26.62
C THR A 359 2.87 -15.80 -26.60
N SER A 360 2.07 -14.83 -26.16
CA SER A 360 2.48 -13.43 -25.99
C SER A 360 3.66 -13.29 -25.01
N ILE A 361 3.61 -13.97 -23.86
CA ILE A 361 4.71 -14.00 -22.89
C ILE A 361 5.98 -14.57 -23.54
N LYS A 362 5.88 -15.70 -24.24
CA LYS A 362 7.02 -16.33 -24.92
C LYS A 362 7.63 -15.41 -25.98
N GLN A 363 6.80 -14.71 -26.76
CA GLN A 363 7.25 -13.73 -27.74
C GLN A 363 7.99 -12.57 -27.07
N ARG A 364 7.44 -12.00 -25.98
CA ARG A 364 8.09 -10.93 -25.23
C ARG A 364 9.41 -11.37 -24.61
N LEU A 365 9.50 -12.59 -24.08
CA LEU A 365 10.76 -13.17 -23.61
C LEU A 365 11.82 -13.27 -24.71
N ASN A 366 11.43 -13.68 -25.93
CA ASN A 366 12.34 -13.69 -27.07
C ASN A 366 12.81 -12.27 -27.42
N VAL A 367 11.90 -11.29 -27.49
CA VAL A 367 12.26 -9.88 -27.74
C VAL A 367 13.25 -9.37 -26.68
N PHE A 368 13.02 -9.65 -25.41
CA PHE A 368 13.92 -9.23 -24.33
C PHE A 368 15.29 -9.93 -24.38
N ARG A 369 15.31 -11.22 -24.76
CA ARG A 369 16.56 -11.98 -24.92
C ARG A 369 17.37 -11.46 -26.10
N ASP A 370 16.70 -11.19 -27.22
CA ASP A 370 17.33 -10.80 -28.47
C ASP A 370 17.71 -9.30 -28.46
N ASN A 371 17.10 -8.50 -27.56
CA ASN A 371 17.43 -7.09 -27.32
C ASN A 371 17.54 -6.77 -25.82
N SER A 372 18.70 -7.07 -25.24
CA SER A 372 18.98 -6.87 -23.81
C SER A 372 18.93 -5.41 -23.35
N LYS A 373 19.31 -4.46 -24.22
CA LYS A 373 19.26 -3.02 -23.92
C LYS A 373 17.82 -2.54 -23.77
N TYR A 374 16.93 -2.97 -24.67
CA TYR A 374 15.50 -2.68 -24.58
C TYR A 374 14.86 -3.37 -23.36
N ALA A 375 15.24 -4.61 -23.05
CA ALA A 375 14.76 -5.28 -21.85
C ALA A 375 15.10 -4.50 -20.57
N LEU A 376 16.35 -4.02 -20.46
CA LEU A 376 16.79 -3.20 -19.34
C LEU A 376 15.98 -1.89 -19.26
N ASP A 377 15.80 -1.19 -20.38
CA ASP A 377 15.02 0.05 -20.45
C ASP A 377 13.56 -0.17 -20.02
N PHE A 378 12.90 -1.20 -20.54
CA PHE A 378 11.52 -1.56 -20.20
C PHE A 378 11.35 -1.79 -18.70
N TYR A 379 12.17 -2.68 -18.11
CA TYR A 379 12.05 -2.99 -16.68
C TYR A 379 12.52 -1.85 -15.79
N GLN A 380 13.46 -1.01 -16.25
CA GLN A 380 13.84 0.21 -15.55
C GLN A 380 12.66 1.19 -15.50
N ARG A 381 12.02 1.52 -16.63
CA ARG A 381 10.84 2.39 -16.65
C ARG A 381 9.68 1.80 -15.86
N LYS A 382 9.45 0.49 -15.99
CA LYS A 382 8.44 -0.27 -15.22
C LYS A 382 8.66 -0.16 -13.71
N TYR A 383 9.91 -0.23 -13.26
CA TYR A 383 10.26 -0.06 -11.86
C TYR A 383 10.11 1.41 -11.44
N GLU A 384 10.76 2.33 -12.16
CA GLU A 384 10.80 3.75 -11.83
C GLU A 384 9.39 4.34 -11.70
N ASN A 385 8.47 4.09 -12.64
CA ASN A 385 7.10 4.67 -12.58
C ASN A 385 6.30 4.30 -11.32
N GLN A 386 6.69 3.24 -10.62
CA GLN A 386 6.00 2.79 -9.42
C GLN A 386 6.57 3.40 -8.14
N PHE A 387 7.86 3.71 -8.12
CA PHE A 387 8.58 4.07 -6.88
C PHE A 387 8.96 5.54 -6.77
N ILE A 388 8.98 6.31 -7.87
CA ILE A 388 9.48 7.71 -7.88
C ILE A 388 8.38 8.77 -8.07
N GLU A 389 7.13 8.35 -8.18
CA GLU A 389 5.98 9.24 -8.31
C GLU A 389 5.43 9.56 -6.90
N PRO A 390 5.53 10.81 -6.41
CA PRO A 390 5.37 11.14 -4.99
C PRO A 390 3.92 11.16 -4.50
N THR A 391 2.94 11.33 -5.39
CA THR A 391 1.51 11.32 -5.04
C THR A 391 0.97 9.88 -4.92
N PHE A 392 1.73 8.89 -5.38
CA PHE A 392 1.30 7.51 -5.53
C PHE A 392 -0.06 7.39 -6.24
N GLN A 393 -0.27 8.18 -7.30
CA GLN A 393 -1.52 8.30 -8.07
C GLN A 393 -2.74 8.75 -7.26
N SER A 394 -2.58 9.17 -6.01
CA SER A 394 -3.72 9.57 -5.19
C SER A 394 -4.47 10.76 -5.80
N LEU A 395 -3.74 11.70 -6.42
CA LEU A 395 -4.34 12.82 -7.14
C LEU A 395 -4.93 12.38 -8.48
N LEU A 396 -4.25 11.53 -9.24
CA LEU A 396 -4.75 10.98 -10.51
C LEU A 396 -6.13 10.30 -10.35
N VAL A 397 -6.21 9.30 -9.46
CA VAL A 397 -7.44 8.47 -9.33
C VAL A 397 -8.59 9.20 -8.64
N THR A 398 -8.35 10.43 -8.17
CA THR A 398 -9.34 11.27 -7.51
C THR A 398 -9.55 12.59 -8.25
N ALA A 399 -8.88 12.81 -9.38
CA ALA A 399 -8.98 14.05 -10.14
C ALA A 399 -10.45 14.34 -10.53
N PRO A 400 -10.91 15.59 -10.39
CA PRO A 400 -12.26 15.97 -10.81
C PRO A 400 -12.37 15.95 -12.33
N GLN A 401 -13.50 15.47 -12.86
CA GLN A 401 -13.78 15.41 -14.32
C GLN A 401 -14.88 16.41 -14.75
N ARG A 402 -15.27 17.33 -13.86
CA ARG A 402 -16.30 18.32 -14.15
C ARG A 402 -15.73 19.54 -14.87
N ASN A 403 -16.51 20.10 -15.79
CA ASN A 403 -16.19 21.38 -16.42
C ASN A 403 -16.38 22.52 -15.42
N PHE A 404 -15.27 23.15 -15.04
CA PHE A 404 -15.24 24.29 -14.11
C PHE A 404 -15.63 25.64 -14.75
N SER A 405 -16.21 25.63 -15.96
CA SER A 405 -16.50 26.84 -16.74
C SER A 405 -17.86 27.47 -16.42
N ASN A 406 -18.82 26.71 -15.89
CA ASN A 406 -20.22 27.16 -15.68
C ASN A 406 -20.66 26.99 -14.20
N GLU A 407 -20.00 27.68 -13.27
CA GLU A 407 -20.21 27.50 -11.82
C GLU A 407 -21.19 28.51 -11.19
N THR A 408 -22.12 28.02 -10.38
CA THR A 408 -22.91 28.82 -9.42
C THR A 408 -22.04 29.32 -8.24
N THR A 409 -22.53 30.28 -7.44
CA THR A 409 -21.75 30.90 -6.35
C THR A 409 -21.31 29.90 -5.26
N LEU A 410 -22.12 28.89 -4.94
CA LEU A 410 -21.76 27.83 -3.97
C LEU A 410 -20.70 26.87 -4.55
N GLU A 411 -20.77 26.62 -5.86
CA GLU A 411 -19.77 25.83 -6.58
C GLU A 411 -18.42 26.55 -6.60
N LYS A 412 -18.38 27.88 -6.72
CA LYS A 412 -17.13 28.65 -6.69
C LYS A 412 -16.27 28.44 -5.44
N ILE A 413 -16.87 28.36 -4.23
CA ILE A 413 -16.11 28.15 -2.98
C ILE A 413 -15.60 26.72 -2.88
N ARG A 414 -16.45 25.74 -3.21
CA ARG A 414 -16.07 24.31 -3.24
C ARG A 414 -14.95 24.09 -4.26
N ASP A 415 -15.14 24.66 -5.44
CA ASP A 415 -14.27 24.50 -6.60
C ASP A 415 -12.96 25.26 -6.40
N PHE A 416 -12.94 26.31 -5.55
CA PHE A 416 -11.68 26.94 -5.12
C PHE A 416 -10.75 25.93 -4.45
N PHE A 417 -11.19 25.23 -3.41
CA PHE A 417 -10.32 24.28 -2.69
C PHE A 417 -9.87 23.12 -3.57
N VAL A 418 -10.77 22.59 -4.38
CA VAL A 418 -10.45 21.53 -5.35
C VAL A 418 -9.44 22.05 -6.38
N LYS A 419 -9.66 23.23 -6.98
CA LYS A 419 -8.71 23.84 -7.93
C LYS A 419 -7.34 24.10 -7.30
N GLN A 420 -7.29 24.52 -6.04
CA GLN A 420 -6.03 24.70 -5.33
C GLN A 420 -5.24 23.40 -5.23
N ILE A 421 -5.89 22.31 -4.79
CA ILE A 421 -5.22 21.01 -4.56
C ILE A 421 -4.80 20.34 -5.88
N TYR A 422 -5.61 20.45 -6.93
CA TYR A 422 -5.39 19.72 -8.18
C TYR A 422 -4.67 20.51 -9.28
N PHE A 423 -4.82 21.84 -9.35
CA PHE A 423 -4.39 22.60 -10.53
C PHE A 423 -3.52 23.84 -10.24
N ASN A 424 -3.66 24.48 -9.07
CA ASN A 424 -3.00 25.76 -8.78
C ASN A 424 -1.75 25.61 -7.89
N HIS A 425 -1.25 26.71 -7.33
CA HIS A 425 -0.02 26.75 -6.54
C HIS A 425 0.03 25.73 -5.38
N THR A 426 -1.09 25.48 -4.70
CA THR A 426 -1.15 24.49 -3.62
C THR A 426 -0.82 23.07 -4.11
N HIS A 427 -1.17 22.72 -5.35
CA HIS A 427 -0.78 21.45 -5.97
C HIS A 427 0.75 21.28 -5.97
N THR A 428 1.48 22.28 -6.49
CA THR A 428 2.96 22.24 -6.55
C THR A 428 3.59 22.15 -5.17
N VAL A 429 3.03 22.86 -4.18
CA VAL A 429 3.49 22.79 -2.79
C VAL A 429 3.25 21.41 -2.19
N LEU A 430 2.07 20.80 -2.42
CA LEU A 430 1.75 19.46 -1.95
C LEU A 430 2.64 18.40 -2.62
N GLU A 431 2.85 18.47 -3.92
CA GLU A 431 3.76 17.58 -4.65
C GLU A 431 5.18 17.65 -4.07
N PHE A 432 5.67 18.86 -3.80
CA PHE A 432 6.97 19.06 -3.17
C PHE A 432 7.05 18.44 -1.77
N ILE A 433 6.02 18.65 -0.92
CA ILE A 433 5.99 18.04 0.42
C ILE A 433 5.95 16.51 0.33
N MET A 434 5.11 15.96 -0.55
CA MET A 434 5.01 14.51 -0.78
C MET A 434 6.32 13.93 -1.30
N LYS A 435 7.06 14.69 -2.14
CA LYS A 435 8.40 14.32 -2.60
C LYS A 435 9.40 14.25 -1.46
N VAL A 436 9.50 15.29 -0.63
CA VAL A 436 10.39 15.30 0.54
C VAL A 436 10.02 14.17 1.51
N PHE A 437 8.72 13.91 1.70
CA PHE A 437 8.23 12.79 2.50
C PHE A 437 8.64 11.43 1.93
N GLN A 438 8.55 11.25 0.61
CA GLN A 438 8.99 10.02 -0.07
C GLN A 438 10.49 9.77 0.10
N VAL A 439 11.32 10.80 -0.09
CA VAL A 439 12.77 10.76 0.16
C VAL A 439 13.05 10.37 1.62
N PHE A 440 12.37 11.01 2.57
CA PHE A 440 12.50 10.72 3.99
C PHE A 440 12.19 9.26 4.32
N VAL A 441 11.04 8.75 3.85
CA VAL A 441 10.61 7.39 4.17
C VAL A 441 11.58 6.36 3.61
N TYR A 442 12.00 6.46 2.35
CA TYR A 442 12.94 5.50 1.79
C TYR A 442 14.33 5.57 2.45
N LEU A 443 14.90 6.76 2.63
CA LEU A 443 16.25 6.88 3.22
C LEU A 443 16.31 6.36 4.66
N PHE A 444 15.38 6.75 5.53
CA PHE A 444 15.46 6.30 6.92
C PHE A 444 15.05 4.83 7.06
N THR A 445 14.24 4.29 6.15
CA THR A 445 14.01 2.83 6.06
C THR A 445 15.27 2.08 5.60
N PHE A 446 16.06 2.66 4.68
CA PHE A 446 17.38 2.14 4.32
C PHE A 446 18.32 2.07 5.53
N VAL A 447 18.34 3.10 6.38
CA VAL A 447 19.08 3.06 7.65
C VAL A 447 18.58 1.94 8.57
N PHE A 448 17.26 1.75 8.67
CA PHE A 448 16.66 0.67 9.46
C PHE A 448 17.09 -0.72 8.98
N ALA A 449 17.23 -0.95 7.67
CA ALA A 449 17.64 -2.24 7.11
C ALA A 449 18.99 -2.73 7.68
N VAL A 450 19.92 -1.80 7.98
CA VAL A 450 21.19 -2.11 8.65
C VAL A 450 20.98 -2.65 10.06
N VAL A 451 20.01 -2.10 10.81
CA VAL A 451 19.68 -2.57 12.17
C VAL A 451 18.98 -3.92 12.13
N MET A 452 18.09 -4.14 11.17
CA MET A 452 17.47 -5.44 10.95
C MET A 452 18.52 -6.53 10.75
N TYR A 453 19.53 -6.29 9.89
CA TYR A 453 20.64 -7.23 9.66
C TYR A 453 21.41 -7.57 10.96
N LYS A 454 21.64 -6.57 11.82
CA LYS A 454 22.37 -6.74 13.08
C LYS A 454 21.55 -7.47 14.15
N ARG A 455 20.29 -7.05 14.37
CA ARG A 455 19.43 -7.54 15.46
C ARG A 455 18.80 -8.91 15.18
N LYS A 456 18.58 -9.28 13.90
CA LYS A 456 18.08 -10.61 13.50
C LYS A 456 16.76 -11.00 14.18
N ASN A 457 15.94 -10.01 14.49
CA ASN A 457 14.59 -10.21 15.01
C ASN A 457 13.66 -10.50 13.83
N GLU A 458 13.01 -11.67 13.84
CA GLU A 458 12.12 -12.12 12.77
C GLU A 458 10.92 -11.19 12.55
N PHE A 459 10.44 -10.49 13.58
CA PHE A 459 9.31 -9.58 13.46
C PHE A 459 9.67 -8.28 12.74
N PHE A 460 10.96 -7.92 12.72
CA PHE A 460 11.44 -6.84 11.85
C PHE A 460 11.34 -7.19 10.36
N ALA A 461 11.20 -8.47 10.02
CA ALA A 461 11.11 -8.91 8.63
C ALA A 461 9.69 -8.85 8.04
N ASN A 462 8.62 -8.71 8.83
CA ASN A 462 7.24 -8.81 8.31
C ASN A 462 6.93 -7.73 7.24
N ILE A 463 7.17 -6.46 7.56
CA ILE A 463 6.98 -5.34 6.63
C ILE A 463 7.96 -5.43 5.44
N PRO A 464 9.27 -5.68 5.64
CA PRO A 464 10.22 -5.92 4.55
C PRO A 464 9.85 -7.06 3.60
N ILE A 465 9.39 -8.22 4.10
CA ILE A 465 8.99 -9.34 3.25
C ILE A 465 7.79 -8.95 2.39
N ALA A 466 6.80 -8.26 2.97
CA ALA A 466 5.67 -7.76 2.19
C ALA A 466 6.09 -6.75 1.12
N PHE A 467 6.99 -5.82 1.46
CA PHE A 467 7.53 -4.86 0.49
C PHE A 467 8.29 -5.56 -0.66
N ILE A 468 9.15 -6.53 -0.33
CA ILE A 468 9.87 -7.33 -1.33
C ILE A 468 8.88 -8.11 -2.20
N GLY A 469 7.91 -8.80 -1.59
CA GLY A 469 6.89 -9.58 -2.29
C GLY A 469 6.05 -8.70 -3.22
N GLY A 470 5.63 -7.53 -2.76
CA GLY A 470 4.91 -6.54 -3.56
C GLY A 470 5.73 -6.03 -4.73
N THR A 471 7.02 -5.76 -4.50
CA THR A 471 7.94 -5.32 -5.56
C THR A 471 8.10 -6.41 -6.63
N LEU A 472 8.37 -7.66 -6.22
CA LEU A 472 8.53 -8.78 -7.14
C LEU A 472 7.25 -9.08 -7.93
N PHE A 473 6.09 -9.00 -7.27
CA PHE A 473 4.80 -9.19 -7.91
C PHE A 473 4.52 -8.12 -8.97
N ASN A 474 4.70 -6.84 -8.65
CA ASN A 474 4.40 -5.76 -9.60
C ASN A 474 5.44 -5.63 -10.73
N ILE A 475 6.60 -6.30 -10.63
CA ILE A 475 7.54 -6.45 -11.76
C ILE A 475 6.98 -7.37 -12.84
N ILE A 476 6.17 -8.37 -12.48
CA ILE A 476 5.57 -9.31 -13.44
C ILE A 476 4.10 -8.99 -13.78
N TRP A 477 3.46 -8.14 -12.98
CA TRP A 477 2.05 -7.75 -13.12
C TRP A 477 1.89 -6.35 -13.74
N GLU A 478 0.67 -5.79 -13.72
CA GLU A 478 0.43 -4.37 -14.01
C GLU A 478 1.24 -3.47 -13.05
N ALA A 479 1.95 -2.50 -13.62
CA ALA A 479 2.75 -1.54 -12.86
C ALA A 479 1.97 -0.23 -12.66
N LYS A 480 1.78 0.19 -11.40
CA LYS A 480 1.27 1.53 -11.05
C LYS A 480 1.78 1.95 -9.67
N SER A 481 2.08 3.23 -9.46
CA SER A 481 2.54 3.73 -8.15
C SER A 481 1.50 3.50 -7.04
N ARG A 482 0.19 3.51 -7.36
CA ARG A 482 -0.88 3.15 -6.41
C ARG A 482 -0.75 1.74 -5.82
N TYR A 483 -0.15 0.79 -6.56
CA TYR A 483 0.01 -0.58 -6.07
C TYR A 483 1.15 -0.71 -5.07
N ILE A 484 2.11 0.22 -5.09
CA ILE A 484 3.19 0.30 -4.11
C ILE A 484 2.77 1.07 -2.85
N PHE A 485 1.78 1.96 -2.96
CA PHE A 485 1.34 2.84 -1.88
C PHE A 485 1.06 2.14 -0.54
N PRO A 486 0.33 1.00 -0.46
CA PRO A 486 0.14 0.30 0.80
C PRO A 486 1.44 -0.09 1.50
N TYR A 487 2.40 -0.62 0.73
CA TYR A 487 3.71 -1.02 1.24
C TYR A 487 4.50 0.19 1.72
N PHE A 488 4.44 1.30 0.99
CA PHE A 488 5.09 2.56 1.36
C PHE A 488 4.59 3.10 2.70
N VAL A 489 3.27 3.12 2.93
CA VAL A 489 2.68 3.54 4.22
C VAL A 489 3.16 2.65 5.36
N PHE A 490 3.33 1.35 5.11
CA PHE A 490 3.80 0.42 6.14
C PHE A 490 5.28 0.63 6.48
N LEU A 491 6.07 1.35 5.67
CA LEU A 491 7.45 1.71 5.99
C LEU A 491 7.56 2.82 7.04
N ILE A 492 6.48 3.57 7.34
CA ILE A 492 6.51 4.72 8.27
C ILE A 492 7.10 4.38 9.65
N PRO A 493 6.74 3.27 10.32
CA PRO A 493 7.39 2.86 11.57
C PRO A 493 8.89 2.59 11.43
N LEU A 494 9.32 2.03 10.30
CA LEU A 494 10.72 1.70 10.06
C LEU A 494 11.55 2.96 9.80
N SER A 495 11.02 3.90 9.02
CA SER A 495 11.66 5.19 8.76
C SER A 495 11.74 6.06 10.02
N ALA A 496 10.69 6.06 10.85
CA ALA A 496 10.70 6.74 12.14
C ALA A 496 11.83 6.23 13.05
N TYR A 497 11.98 4.91 13.18
CA TYR A 497 13.04 4.31 13.98
C TYR A 497 14.42 4.59 13.36
N GLY A 498 14.51 4.56 12.02
CA GLY A 498 15.70 4.95 11.26
C GLY A 498 16.21 6.35 11.61
N LEU A 499 15.32 7.35 11.69
CA LEU A 499 15.69 8.71 12.11
C LEU A 499 16.20 8.75 13.56
N VAL A 500 15.55 8.02 14.48
CA VAL A 500 15.99 7.94 15.88
C VAL A 500 17.39 7.33 15.98
N ILE A 501 17.70 6.30 15.19
CA ILE A 501 19.04 5.69 15.13
C ILE A 501 20.09 6.73 14.69
N VAL A 502 19.83 7.48 13.62
CA VAL A 502 20.76 8.52 13.14
C VAL A 502 20.98 9.58 14.21
N ARG A 503 19.90 10.09 14.80
CA ARG A 503 19.96 11.08 15.88
C ARG A 503 20.79 10.60 17.07
N ASN A 504 20.57 9.36 17.51
CA ASN A 504 21.28 8.80 18.66
C ASN A 504 22.78 8.64 18.37
N LYS A 505 23.15 8.21 17.15
CA LYS A 505 24.55 8.17 16.72
C LYS A 505 25.21 9.54 16.67
N ILE A 506 24.49 10.58 16.22
CA ILE A 506 25.01 11.95 16.22
C ILE A 506 25.26 12.43 17.65
N LYS A 507 24.36 12.14 18.59
CA LYS A 507 24.56 12.47 20.01
C LYS A 507 25.76 11.74 20.62
N GLU A 508 25.89 10.44 20.35
CA GLU A 508 27.02 9.63 20.80
C GLU A 508 28.35 10.18 20.27
N TYR A 509 28.42 10.51 18.97
CA TYR A 509 29.60 11.11 18.37
C TYR A 509 29.97 12.46 19.00
N LYS A 510 28.99 13.33 19.26
CA LYS A 510 29.22 14.62 19.95
C LYS A 510 29.80 14.41 21.35
N LYS A 511 29.21 13.51 22.13
CA LYS A 511 29.69 13.18 23.47
C LYS A 511 31.13 12.66 23.45
N LEU A 512 31.45 11.74 22.53
CA LEU A 512 32.80 11.20 22.38
C LEU A 512 33.82 12.26 21.94
N LYS A 513 33.38 13.27 21.18
CA LYS A 513 34.23 14.40 20.79
C LYS A 513 34.51 15.31 21.99
N GLU A 514 33.47 15.67 22.75
CA GLU A 514 33.60 16.46 23.99
C GLU A 514 34.54 15.77 25.00
N GLU A 515 34.37 14.45 25.22
CA GLU A 515 35.25 13.66 26.11
C GLU A 515 36.72 13.58 25.61
N LYS A 516 36.96 13.69 24.30
CA LYS A 516 38.32 13.74 23.73
C LYS A 516 38.94 15.12 23.86
N ASP A 517 38.17 16.16 23.59
CA ASP A 517 38.62 17.55 23.68
C ASP A 517 38.99 17.89 25.15
N GLU A 518 38.21 17.42 26.12
CA GLU A 518 38.52 17.53 27.57
C GLU A 518 39.80 16.78 27.98
N LYS A 519 40.05 15.58 27.42
CA LYS A 519 41.29 14.81 27.70
C LYS A 519 42.53 15.37 27.03
N SER A 520 42.38 16.23 26.03
CA SER A 520 43.49 16.91 25.34
C SER A 520 43.86 18.27 25.96
N THR A 521 43.04 18.76 26.89
CA THR A 521 43.25 20.00 27.64
C THR A 521 43.76 19.76 29.09
N ILE A 522 43.95 18.49 29.46
CA ILE A 522 44.64 18.03 30.68
C ILE A 522 45.98 17.44 30.25
#